data_AF-A0AAE7T033-F1
#
_entry.id   AF-A0AAE7T033-F1
#
_cell.length_a   1.000
_cell.length_b   1.000
_cell.length_c   1.000
_cell.angle_alpha   90.00
_cell.angle_beta   90.00
_cell.angle_gamma   90.00
#
_symmetry.space_group_name_H-M   'P 1'
#
loop_
_entity.id
_entity.type
_entity.pdbx_description
1 polymer ?
#
loop_
_entity_poly.entity_id
_entity_poly.type
_entity_poly.pdbx_seq_one_letter_code
_entity_poly.pdbx_strand_id
1 'polypeptide(L)' 'MKYNLQQELMIHALIKEKMRIIHDQLNDRKVPLTESQRDLSIRELRRYQELIYQNRLNRQIELR' A
#
# COMPACT_ATOMS: atom_id res chain seq x y z
N MET A 1 13.56 0.76 -13.63
CA MET A 1 12.70 1.75 -14.31
C MET A 1 12.61 2.98 -13.44
N LYS A 2 12.88 4.18 -13.97
CA LYS A 2 12.59 5.44 -13.27
C LYS A 2 11.18 5.86 -13.65
N TYR A 3 10.30 6.05 -12.66
CA TYR A 3 9.01 6.69 -12.86
C TYR A 3 9.22 8.19 -12.89
N ASN A 4 8.44 8.92 -13.69
CA ASN A 4 8.41 10.37 -13.58
C ASN A 4 7.56 10.79 -12.36
N LEU A 5 7.68 12.06 -11.93
CA LEU A 5 6.97 12.55 -10.74
C LEU A 5 5.45 12.30 -10.78
N GLN A 6 4.80 12.44 -11.93
CA GLN A 6 3.36 12.19 -12.05
C GLN A 6 3.03 10.71 -11.85
N GLN A 7 3.84 9.82 -12.42
CA GLN A 7 3.71 8.38 -12.23
C GLN A 7 3.92 7.99 -10.76
N GLU A 8 4.90 8.58 -10.07
CA GLU A 8 5.13 8.34 -8.65
C GLU A 8 3.95 8.80 -7.78
N LEU A 9 3.41 10.00 -8.04
CA LEU A 9 2.23 10.51 -7.35
C LEU A 9 1.01 9.62 -7.59
N MET A 10 0.82 9.13 -8.82
CA MET A 10 -0.24 8.20 -9.16
C MET A 10 -0.08 6.85 -8.44
N ILE A 11 1.13 6.28 -8.45
CA ILE A 11 1.44 5.04 -7.72
C ILE A 11 1.17 5.23 -6.23
N HIS A 12 1.61 6.34 -5.64
CA HIS A 12 1.38 6.63 -4.23
C HIS A 12 -0.12 6.78 -3.89
N ALA A 13 -0.91 7.42 -4.75
CA ALA A 13 -2.37 7.52 -4.59
C ALA A 13 -3.05 6.15 -4.65
N LEU A 14 -2.69 5.33 -5.65
CA LEU A 14 -3.22 3.97 -5.81
C LEU A 14 -2.88 3.08 -4.61
N ILE A 15 -1.65 3.15 -4.10
CA ILE A 15 -1.27 2.35 -2.93
C ILE A 15 -2.07 2.78 -1.70
N LYS A 16 -2.24 4.08 -1.47
CA LYS A 16 -3.06 4.59 -0.35
C LYS A 16 -4.50 4.10 -0.43
N GLU A 17 -5.09 4.11 -1.63
CA GLU A 17 -6.44 3.59 -1.85
C GLU A 17 -6.53 2.09 -1.52
N LYS A 18 -5.59 1.29 -2.02
CA LYS A 18 -5.53 -0.16 -1.72
C LYS A 18 -5.37 -0.44 -0.23
N MET A 19 -4.48 0.28 0.45
CA MET A 19 -4.31 0.13 1.89
C MET A 19 -5.59 0.47 2.66
N ARG A 20 -6.31 1.52 2.25
CA ARG A 20 -7.60 1.88 2.86
C ARG A 20 -8.63 0.76 2.69
N ILE A 21 -8.76 0.22 1.48
CA ILE A 21 -9.70 -0.89 1.22
C ILE A 21 -9.37 -2.10 2.10
N ILE A 22 -8.09 -2.47 2.22
CA ILE A 22 -7.66 -3.59 3.07
C ILE A 22 -7.96 -3.31 4.55
N HIS A 23 -7.72 -2.08 5.01
CA HIS A 23 -8.08 -1.68 6.37
C HIS A 23 -9.59 -1.76 6.63
N ASP A 24 -10.40 -1.30 5.68
CA ASP A 24 -11.86 -1.37 5.78
C ASP A 24 -12.32 -2.84 5.82
N GLN A 25 -11.76 -3.71 4.97
CA GLN A 25 -12.04 -5.15 4.96
C GLN A 25 -11.62 -5.86 6.27
N LEU A 26 -10.45 -5.54 6.81
CA LEU A 26 -9.97 -6.13 8.07
C LEU A 26 -10.81 -5.73 9.28
N ASN A 27 -11.43 -4.55 9.23
CA ASN A 27 -12.26 -3.98 10.28
C ASN A 27 -13.76 -4.23 10.07
N ASP A 28 -14.17 -4.76 8.92
CA ASP A 28 -15.58 -5.03 8.63
C ASP A 28 -16.08 -6.19 9.51
N ARG A 29 -16.95 -5.86 10.46
CA ARG A 29 -17.58 -6.83 11.36
C ARG A 29 -18.77 -7.54 10.72
N LYS A 30 -19.29 -7.06 9.58
CA LYS A 30 -20.42 -7.65 8.86
C LYS A 30 -19.98 -8.82 7.98
N VAL A 31 -18.75 -8.75 7.45
CA VAL A 31 -18.16 -9.80 6.61
C VAL A 31 -16.84 -10.26 7.24
N PRO A 32 -16.90 -11.12 8.27
CA PRO A 32 -15.69 -11.58 8.94
C PRO A 32 -14.86 -12.44 7.98
N LEU A 33 -13.61 -12.04 7.79
CA LEU A 33 -12.63 -12.81 7.04
C LEU A 33 -12.27 -14.11 7.78
N THR A 34 -12.04 -15.18 7.02
CA THR A 34 -11.39 -16.38 7.55
C THR A 34 -9.96 -16.06 7.99
N GLU A 35 -9.37 -16.92 8.82
CA GLU A 35 -7.99 -16.74 9.28
C GLU A 35 -6.99 -16.61 8.11
N SER A 36 -7.13 -17.44 7.08
CA SER A 36 -6.29 -17.38 5.87
C SER A 36 -6.51 -16.08 5.09
N GLN A 37 -7.76 -15.62 4.94
CA GLN A 37 -8.05 -14.35 4.26
C GLN A 37 -7.49 -13.15 5.03
N ARG A 38 -7.57 -13.18 6.36
CA ARG A 38 -6.99 -12.18 7.24
C ARG A 38 -5.47 -12.14 7.12
N ASP A 39 -4.80 -13.29 7.16
CA ASP A 39 -3.34 -13.38 6.99
C ASP A 39 -2.90 -12.87 5.62
N LEU A 40 -3.59 -13.26 4.54
CA LEU A 40 -3.33 -12.74 3.20
C LEU A 40 -3.48 -11.21 3.13
N SER A 41 -4.55 -10.67 3.70
CA SER A 41 -4.82 -9.22 3.74
C SER A 41 -3.73 -8.46 4.53
N ILE A 42 -3.28 -9.01 5.65
CA ILE A 42 -2.18 -8.43 6.45
C ILE A 42 -0.86 -8.46 5.68
N ARG A 43 -0.54 -9.57 5.00
CA ARG A 43 0.66 -9.67 4.15
C ARG A 43 0.62 -8.67 3.00
N GLU A 44 -0.53 -8.51 2.36
CA GLU A 44 -0.70 -7.54 1.28
C GLU A 44 -0.55 -6.09 1.79
N LEU A 45 -1.15 -5.78 2.95
CA LEU A 45 -0.99 -4.48 3.59
C LEU A 45 0.49 -4.14 3.88
N ARG A 46 1.27 -5.10 4.40
CA ARG A 46 2.70 -4.92 4.65
C ARG A 46 3.48 -4.63 3.37
N ARG A 47 3.17 -5.32 2.27
CA ARG A 47 3.81 -5.06 0.96
C ARG A 47 3.54 -3.66 0.46
N TYR A 48 2.31 -3.17 0.60
CA TYR A 48 1.97 -1.80 0.23
C TYR A 48 2.67 -0.75 1.10
N GLN A 49 2.78 -0.99 2.42
CA GLN A 49 3.54 -0.13 3.33
C GLN A 49 5.03 -0.06 2.94
N GLU A 50 5.63 -1.19 2.61
CA GLU A 50 7.01 -1.26 2.14
C GLU A 50 7.18 -0.50 0.82
N LEU A 51 6.25 -0.65 -0.12
CA LEU A 51 6.31 0.06 -1.40
C LEU A 51 6.22 1.59 -1.25
N ILE A 52 5.36 2.09 -0.35
CA ILE A 52 5.31 3.53 -0.02
C ILE A 52 6.62 3.99 0.62
N TYR A 53 7.18 3.19 1.54
CA TYR A 53 8.44 3.51 2.20
C TYR A 53 9.59 3.61 1.19
N GLN A 54 9.71 2.64 0.28
CA GLN A 54 10.72 2.67 -0.78
C GLN A 54 10.53 3.86 -1.73
N ASN A 55 9.29 4.19 -2.11
CA ASN A 55 9.02 5.36 -2.93
C ASN A 55 9.46 6.67 -2.24
N ARG A 56 9.20 6.80 -0.93
CA ARG A 56 9.68 7.94 -0.13
C ARG A 56 11.21 8.02 -0.10
N LEU A 57 11.90 6.90 0.11
CA LEU A 57 13.37 6.85 0.13
C LEU A 57 13.97 7.24 -1.23
N ASN A 58 13.44 6.70 -2.32
CA ASN A 58 13.89 7.03 -3.68
C ASN A 58 13.78 8.53 -3.96
N ARG A 59 12.66 9.16 -3.56
CA ARG A 59 12.47 10.60 -3.73
C ARG A 59 13.43 11.43 -2.88
N GLN A 60 13.80 10.97 -1.68
CA GLN A 60 14.83 11.65 -0.88
C GLN A 60 16.23 11.57 -1.50
N ILE A 61 16.54 10.47 -2.18
CA ILE A 61 17.81 10.30 -2.90
C ILE A 61 17.85 11.18 -4.15
N GLU A 62 16.75 11.27 -4.91
CA GLU A 62 16.70 12.11 -6.12
C GLU A 62 16.73 13.63 -5.84
N LEU A 63 16.37 14.05 -4.63
CA LEU A 63 16.44 15.44 -4.18
C LEU A 63 17.81 15.84 -3.61
N ARG A 64 18.75 14.90 -3.47
CA ARG A 64 20.14 15.13 -3.02
C ARG A 64 21.08 15.22 -4.21
#